data_AF-A0A183H3H2-F1
#
_entry.id   AF-A0A183H3H2-F1
#
_cell.length_a   1.000
_cell.length_b   1.000
_cell.length_c   1.000
_cell.angle_alpha   90.00
_cell.angle_beta   90.00
_cell.angle_gamma   90.00
#
_symmetry.space_group_name_H-M   'P 1'
#
loop_
_entity.id
_entity.type
_entity.pdbx_description
1 polymer ?
#
loop_
_entity_poly.entity_id
_entity_poly.type
_entity_poly.pdbx_seq_one_letter_code
_entity_poly.pdbx_strand_id
1 'polypeptide(L)'
;MLSSRTIILSRALGIRCFANSTDSSRIHHPVSTVTRKSVDDVLEQPQAPTKIKVSDEMSKEAADLAGVPKDFLRSRRVRIYRPAREATQSGWAGTKTWKIELDNQERWENLLIGWSSTGDPLSNISMAMDFASKEDAIRYCETNNLNYEVVEPNERIIKRKSYAENFSWNKRTRITNK
;
A
#
# COMPACT_ATOMS: atom_id res chain seq x y z
N MET A 1 29.63 -62.45 -12.47
CA MET A 1 29.99 -61.31 -13.32
C MET A 1 29.66 -60.02 -12.56
N LEU A 2 30.70 -59.24 -12.24
CA LEU A 2 30.61 -57.95 -11.53
C LEU A 2 29.98 -56.88 -12.43
N SER A 3 29.24 -55.93 -11.86
CA SER A 3 29.25 -54.55 -12.36
C SER A 3 28.79 -53.58 -11.26
N SER A 4 29.76 -53.02 -10.52
CA SER A 4 29.57 -51.79 -9.74
C SER A 4 29.35 -50.63 -10.71
N ARG A 5 28.33 -49.81 -10.47
CA ARG A 5 28.17 -48.51 -11.14
C ARG A 5 28.32 -47.38 -10.14
N THR A 6 29.48 -46.73 -10.21
CA THR A 6 29.83 -45.48 -9.55
C THR A 6 29.05 -44.32 -10.18
N ILE A 7 28.45 -43.45 -9.36
CA ILE A 7 27.86 -42.19 -9.81
C ILE A 7 28.95 -41.11 -9.75
N ILE A 8 29.28 -40.53 -10.90
CA ILE A 8 30.23 -39.41 -11.02
C ILE A 8 29.44 -38.10 -10.95
N LEU A 9 29.79 -37.26 -9.99
CA LEU A 9 29.28 -35.90 -9.82
C LEU A 9 30.07 -34.96 -10.76
N SER A 10 29.42 -34.31 -11.73
CA SER A 10 30.02 -33.23 -12.51
C SER A 10 29.29 -31.92 -12.28
N ARG A 11 30.00 -31.02 -11.60
CA ARG A 11 29.64 -29.62 -11.33
C ARG A 11 30.07 -28.81 -12.56
N ALA A 12 29.17 -28.02 -13.15
CA ALA A 12 29.55 -26.95 -14.06
C ALA A 12 28.57 -25.78 -13.93
N LEU A 13 29.04 -24.69 -13.34
CA LEU A 13 28.41 -23.38 -13.33
C LEU A 13 28.42 -22.83 -14.76
N GLY A 14 27.28 -22.31 -15.20
CA GLY A 14 27.17 -21.58 -16.47
C GLY A 14 25.99 -20.62 -16.43
N ILE A 15 26.20 -19.42 -15.88
CA ILE A 15 25.27 -18.30 -16.02
C ILE A 15 25.56 -17.69 -17.40
N ARG A 16 24.60 -17.78 -18.32
CA ARG A 16 24.62 -17.04 -19.58
C ARG A 16 24.09 -15.63 -19.32
N CYS A 17 24.88 -14.61 -19.62
CA CYS A 17 24.42 -13.23 -19.76
C CYS A 17 24.87 -12.71 -21.12
N PHE A 18 23.93 -12.39 -22.00
CA PHE A 18 24.17 -11.50 -23.14
C PHE A 18 23.38 -10.23 -22.91
N ALA A 19 24.07 -9.09 -22.74
CA ALA A 19 23.55 -7.76 -23.03
C ALA A 19 24.73 -6.78 -23.12
N ASN A 20 25.03 -6.36 -24.33
CA ASN A 20 25.90 -5.22 -24.60
C ASN A 20 25.03 -3.95 -24.59
N SER A 21 25.21 -3.08 -23.61
CA SER A 21 24.86 -1.67 -23.73
C SER A 21 26.01 -0.85 -23.18
N THR A 22 26.64 -0.11 -24.08
CA THR A 22 27.69 0.86 -23.80
C THR A 22 27.11 2.05 -23.05
N ASP A 23 27.88 2.50 -22.06
CA ASP A 23 27.71 3.68 -21.21
C ASP A 23 26.96 3.48 -19.88
N SER A 24 27.78 3.20 -18.86
CA SER A 24 27.55 3.56 -17.47
C SER A 24 28.93 3.47 -16.84
N SER A 25 29.48 4.60 -16.43
CA SER A 25 30.69 4.68 -15.59
C SER A 25 30.40 4.00 -14.27
N ARG A 26 30.45 2.67 -14.28
CA ARG A 26 30.33 1.84 -13.10
C ARG A 26 31.59 2.13 -12.30
N ILE A 27 31.46 2.97 -11.27
CA ILE A 27 32.57 3.32 -10.37
C ILE A 27 33.08 1.99 -9.82
N HIS A 28 34.22 1.53 -10.36
CA HIS A 28 34.86 0.32 -9.90
C HIS A 28 35.61 0.66 -8.63
N HIS A 29 34.92 0.56 -7.49
CA HIS A 29 35.57 0.67 -6.20
C HIS A 29 36.59 -0.48 -6.11
N PRO A 30 37.90 -0.19 -5.99
CA PRO A 30 38.89 -1.24 -5.89
C PRO A 30 38.60 -2.06 -4.65
N VAL A 31 38.83 -3.38 -4.73
CA VAL A 31 38.53 -4.34 -3.64
C VAL A 31 39.23 -3.96 -2.33
N SER A 32 40.32 -3.18 -2.40
CA SER A 32 40.99 -2.58 -1.24
C SER A 32 40.13 -1.63 -0.41
N THR A 33 39.12 -1.01 -1.01
CA THR A 33 38.18 -0.09 -0.33
C THR A 33 37.11 -0.86 0.47
N VAL A 34 36.95 -2.16 0.20
CA VAL A 34 35.92 -2.99 0.81
C VAL A 34 36.42 -3.44 2.19
N THR A 35 35.97 -2.77 3.24
CA THR A 35 36.17 -3.23 4.62
C THR A 35 35.37 -4.51 4.83
N ARG A 36 36.06 -5.63 5.12
CA ARG A 36 35.40 -6.88 5.52
C ARG A 36 34.70 -6.64 6.85
N LYS A 37 33.39 -6.93 6.91
CA LYS A 37 32.65 -6.98 8.18
C LYS A 37 33.32 -8.01 9.10
N SER A 38 33.38 -7.72 10.39
CA SER A 38 33.97 -8.66 11.34
C SER A 38 33.09 -9.91 11.46
N VAL A 39 33.67 -11.02 11.92
CA VAL A 39 32.94 -12.29 12.04
C VAL A 39 31.78 -12.16 13.03
N ASP A 40 31.97 -11.32 14.06
CA ASP A 40 30.96 -11.02 15.08
C ASP A 40 29.77 -10.24 14.49
N ASP A 41 30.03 -9.30 13.57
CA ASP A 41 28.97 -8.53 12.87
C ASP A 41 28.11 -9.39 11.93
N VAL A 42 28.60 -10.56 11.51
CA VAL A 42 27.88 -11.51 10.64
C VAL A 42 27.06 -12.51 11.45
N LEU A 43 27.50 -12.80 12.68
CA LEU A 43 26.82 -13.71 13.61
C LEU A 43 25.68 -13.03 14.38
N GLU A 44 25.68 -11.70 14.48
CA GLU A 44 24.54 -10.95 15.00
C GLU A 44 23.29 -11.16 14.12
N GLN A 45 22.17 -11.51 14.76
CA GLN A 45 20.89 -11.58 14.07
C GLN A 45 20.54 -10.18 13.52
N PRO A 46 19.97 -10.09 12.31
CA PRO A 46 19.59 -8.80 11.73
C PRO A 46 18.61 -8.10 12.66
N GLN A 47 19.08 -7.08 13.37
CA GLN A 47 18.25 -6.25 14.22
C GLN A 47 17.25 -5.53 13.31
N ALA A 48 15.95 -5.69 13.58
CA ALA A 48 14.94 -4.93 12.87
C ALA A 48 15.27 -3.44 13.00
N PRO A 49 15.17 -2.65 11.92
CA PRO A 49 15.52 -1.23 11.96
C PRO A 49 14.77 -0.57 13.12
N THR A 50 15.53 -0.02 14.07
CA THR A 50 14.94 0.59 15.25
C THR A 50 14.14 1.80 14.80
N LYS A 51 12.83 1.78 15.05
CA LYS A 51 11.94 2.87 14.66
C LYS A 51 12.41 4.14 15.37
N ILE A 52 12.98 5.09 14.63
CA ILE A 52 13.45 6.37 15.16
C ILE A 52 12.24 7.05 15.81
N LYS A 53 12.30 7.25 17.13
CA LYS A 53 11.26 7.97 17.86
C LYS A 53 11.49 9.46 17.63
N VAL A 54 10.80 10.02 16.65
CA VAL A 54 10.71 11.48 16.50
C VAL A 54 9.91 12.00 17.71
N SER A 55 10.41 13.02 18.39
CA SER A 55 9.70 13.65 19.51
C SER A 55 8.41 14.32 19.00
N ASP A 56 7.35 14.27 19.82
CA ASP A 56 6.01 14.80 19.48
C ASP A 56 6.01 16.31 19.16
N GLU A 57 7.08 17.00 19.54
CA GLU A 57 7.32 18.42 19.29
C GLU A 57 7.74 18.67 17.84
N MET A 58 8.58 17.80 17.26
CA MET A 58 9.05 17.93 15.87
C MET A 58 8.02 17.50 14.84
N SER A 59 7.07 16.63 15.22
CA SER A 59 5.93 16.30 14.37
C SER A 59 4.97 17.47 14.18
N LYS A 60 4.92 18.44 15.11
CA LYS A 60 4.04 19.63 14.99
C LYS A 60 4.58 20.69 14.02
N GLU A 61 5.88 20.68 13.73
CA GLU A 61 6.51 21.62 12.79
C GLU A 61 6.51 21.10 11.34
N ALA A 62 6.17 19.82 11.14
CA ALA A 62 6.17 19.20 9.82
C ALA A 62 5.23 19.91 8.82
N ALA A 63 4.08 20.39 9.29
CA ALA A 63 3.13 21.13 8.46
C ALA A 63 3.72 22.44 7.91
N ASP A 64 4.55 23.13 8.68
CA ASP A 64 5.19 24.39 8.26
C ASP A 64 6.32 24.13 7.24
N LEU A 65 6.97 22.97 7.31
CA LEU A 65 8.04 22.56 6.38
C LEU A 65 7.53 22.07 5.02
N ALA A 66 6.28 21.59 4.95
CA ALA A 66 5.72 20.98 3.74
C ALA A 66 5.47 21.97 2.57
N GLY A 67 5.51 23.28 2.83
CA GLY A 67 5.32 24.31 1.79
C GLY A 67 3.89 24.42 1.25
N VAL A 68 2.91 23.74 1.87
CA VAL A 68 1.50 23.83 1.51
C VAL A 68 0.91 25.14 2.08
N PRO A 69 0.18 25.94 1.29
CA PRO A 69 -0.48 27.14 1.81
C PRO A 69 -1.43 26.81 2.96
N LYS A 70 -1.31 27.55 4.07
CA LYS A 70 -2.04 27.30 5.32
C LYS A 70 -3.57 27.33 5.16
N ASP A 71 -4.05 28.09 4.18
CA ASP A 71 -5.47 28.23 3.90
C ASP A 71 -6.11 26.91 3.48
N PHE A 72 -5.41 26.10 2.67
CA PHE A 72 -5.90 24.80 2.22
C PHE A 72 -5.99 23.77 3.35
N LEU A 73 -5.09 23.84 4.33
CA LEU A 73 -5.04 22.90 5.45
C LEU A 73 -6.14 23.17 6.48
N ARG A 74 -6.50 24.45 6.68
CA ARG A 74 -7.47 24.88 7.70
C ARG A 74 -8.92 24.75 7.23
N SER A 75 -9.20 25.03 5.96
CA SER A 75 -10.57 25.08 5.46
C SER A 75 -11.18 23.70 5.25
N ARG A 76 -10.34 22.68 5.04
CA ARG A 76 -10.79 21.37 4.56
C ARG A 76 -10.87 20.34 5.67
N ARG A 77 -11.80 19.42 5.47
CA ARG A 77 -11.95 18.23 6.30
C ARG A 77 -11.48 17.01 5.53
N VAL A 78 -10.79 16.14 6.24
CA VAL A 78 -10.28 14.87 5.74
C VAL A 78 -11.18 13.75 6.21
N ARG A 79 -11.59 12.87 5.30
CA ARG A 79 -12.29 11.63 5.59
C ARG A 79 -11.31 10.46 5.53
N ILE A 80 -11.12 9.80 6.67
CA ILE A 80 -10.36 8.55 6.79
C ILE A 80 -11.36 7.40 6.72
N TYR A 81 -11.25 6.53 5.71
CA TYR A 81 -12.18 5.44 5.52
C TYR A 81 -11.57 4.23 4.82
N ARG A 82 -12.26 3.10 4.91
CA ARG A 82 -12.00 1.91 4.10
C ARG A 82 -13.00 1.91 2.94
N PRO A 83 -12.56 1.87 1.67
CA PRO A 83 -13.46 1.97 0.54
C PRO A 83 -14.42 0.78 0.49
N ALA A 84 -15.69 1.07 0.21
CA ALA A 84 -16.70 0.05 0.04
C ALA A 84 -16.37 -0.84 -1.17
N ARG A 85 -16.87 -2.09 -1.15
CA ARG A 85 -16.78 -2.95 -2.33
C ARG A 85 -17.65 -2.37 -3.44
N GLU A 86 -17.10 -2.33 -4.65
CA GLU A 86 -17.85 -2.02 -5.86
C GLU A 86 -19.06 -2.96 -6.00
N ALA A 87 -20.26 -2.40 -6.16
CA ALA A 87 -21.49 -3.18 -6.11
C ALA A 87 -21.56 -4.20 -7.25
N THR A 88 -21.09 -3.79 -8.43
CA THR A 88 -21.10 -4.58 -9.67
C THR A 88 -20.08 -5.72 -9.70
N GLN A 89 -18.99 -5.62 -8.92
CA GLN A 89 -17.89 -6.59 -8.92
C GLN A 89 -17.81 -7.40 -7.63
N SER A 90 -17.59 -8.71 -7.70
CA SER A 90 -17.52 -9.58 -6.51
C SER A 90 -16.16 -9.54 -5.76
N GLY A 91 -15.13 -8.92 -6.32
CA GLY A 91 -13.77 -8.88 -5.75
C GLY A 91 -13.65 -8.03 -4.48
N TRP A 92 -12.78 -8.44 -3.54
CA TRP A 92 -12.54 -7.75 -2.26
C TRP A 92 -11.15 -7.14 -2.10
N ALA A 93 -10.29 -7.21 -3.12
CA ALA A 93 -8.90 -6.76 -2.99
C ALA A 93 -8.80 -5.27 -2.60
N GLY A 94 -9.65 -4.41 -3.21
CA GLY A 94 -9.63 -2.97 -2.98
C GLY A 94 -10.15 -2.50 -1.61
N THR A 95 -10.84 -3.36 -0.85
CA THR A 95 -11.47 -2.99 0.43
C THR A 95 -10.51 -3.11 1.61
N LYS A 96 -9.29 -3.62 1.48
CA LYS A 96 -8.42 -3.86 2.65
C LYS A 96 -7.69 -2.61 3.13
N THR A 97 -7.40 -1.70 2.21
CA THR A 97 -6.57 -0.52 2.41
C THR A 97 -7.37 0.63 3.04
N TRP A 98 -6.73 1.41 3.89
CA TRP A 98 -7.27 2.66 4.41
C TRP A 98 -6.93 3.81 3.47
N LYS A 99 -7.90 4.67 3.20
CA LYS A 99 -7.73 5.82 2.31
C LYS A 99 -8.06 7.11 3.03
N ILE A 100 -7.37 8.15 2.60
CA ILE A 100 -7.59 9.53 2.99
C ILE A 100 -8.20 10.27 1.81
N GLU A 101 -9.33 10.93 2.02
CA GLU A 101 -9.98 11.75 1.01
C GLU A 101 -10.28 13.13 1.58
N LEU A 102 -9.97 14.17 0.83
CA LEU A 102 -10.33 15.54 1.17
C LEU A 102 -11.71 15.88 0.58
N ASP A 103 -12.31 16.96 1.07
CA ASP A 103 -13.49 17.51 0.42
C ASP A 103 -13.22 17.88 -1.05
N ASN A 104 -14.23 17.66 -1.89
CA ASN A 104 -14.19 18.09 -3.28
C ASN A 104 -14.67 19.53 -3.37
N GLN A 105 -13.84 20.39 -3.95
CA GLN A 105 -14.22 21.76 -4.29
C GLN A 105 -14.94 21.82 -5.64
N GLU A 106 -15.37 23.03 -6.02
CA GLU A 106 -16.08 23.30 -7.26
C GLU A 106 -15.30 22.81 -8.49
N ARG A 107 -16.05 22.19 -9.40
CA ARG A 107 -15.60 21.81 -10.74
C ARG A 107 -16.53 22.49 -11.73
N TRP A 108 -15.96 23.18 -12.71
CA TRP A 108 -16.71 23.93 -13.71
C TRP A 108 -16.41 23.43 -15.12
N GLU A 109 -17.27 23.77 -16.07
CA GLU A 109 -17.08 23.44 -17.48
C GLU A 109 -16.10 24.40 -18.15
N ASN A 110 -15.15 23.87 -18.91
CA ASN A 110 -14.25 24.64 -19.75
C ASN A 110 -15.01 25.14 -21.01
N LEU A 111 -15.09 26.46 -21.17
CA LEU A 111 -15.83 27.13 -22.25
C LEU A 111 -15.46 26.68 -23.67
N LEU A 112 -14.24 26.21 -23.91
CA LEU A 112 -13.78 25.84 -25.26
C LEU A 112 -14.07 24.37 -25.61
N ILE A 113 -13.80 23.43 -24.69
CA ILE A 113 -13.79 21.98 -24.97
C ILE A 113 -14.85 21.21 -24.16
N GLY A 114 -15.44 21.82 -23.14
CA GLY A 114 -16.43 21.17 -22.25
C GLY A 114 -15.81 20.24 -21.20
N TRP A 115 -14.51 20.34 -20.95
CA TRP A 115 -13.85 19.55 -19.90
C TRP A 115 -14.17 20.06 -18.50
N SER A 116 -14.15 19.17 -17.50
CA SER A 116 -14.28 19.54 -16.09
C SER A 116 -12.97 20.16 -15.58
N SER A 117 -12.91 21.48 -15.52
CA SER A 117 -11.81 22.23 -14.93
C SER A 117 -12.00 22.38 -13.41
N THR A 118 -10.90 22.50 -12.66
CA THR A 118 -10.91 22.77 -11.23
C THR A 118 -9.71 23.62 -10.83
N GLY A 119 -9.85 24.42 -9.77
CA GLY A 119 -8.77 25.21 -9.17
C GLY A 119 -8.13 24.52 -7.97
N ASP A 120 -8.51 23.27 -7.71
CA ASP A 120 -8.13 22.53 -6.52
C ASP A 120 -6.94 21.57 -6.75
N PRO A 121 -5.76 21.85 -6.17
CA PRO A 121 -4.60 20.98 -6.29
C PRO A 121 -4.70 19.68 -5.48
N LEU A 122 -5.51 19.65 -4.42
CA LEU A 122 -5.60 18.51 -3.49
C LEU A 122 -6.70 17.50 -3.85
N SER A 123 -7.51 17.83 -4.85
CA SER A 123 -8.69 17.07 -5.27
C SER A 123 -8.43 15.58 -5.57
N ASN A 124 -7.25 15.23 -6.08
CA ASN A 124 -6.91 13.88 -6.53
C ASN A 124 -5.97 13.11 -5.58
N ILE A 125 -5.69 13.64 -4.38
CA ILE A 125 -4.73 13.02 -3.43
C ILE A 125 -5.18 11.62 -2.98
N SER A 126 -6.49 11.37 -2.91
CA SER A 126 -7.05 10.07 -2.51
C SER A 126 -6.65 8.90 -3.43
N MET A 127 -6.16 9.20 -4.64
CA MET A 127 -5.70 8.18 -5.58
C MET A 127 -4.33 7.61 -5.22
N ALA A 128 -3.49 8.39 -4.54
CA ALA A 128 -2.10 8.03 -4.26
C ALA A 128 -1.85 7.67 -2.79
N MET A 129 -2.78 7.99 -1.88
CA MET A 129 -2.55 7.92 -0.44
C MET A 129 -3.28 6.75 0.21
N ASP A 130 -2.56 5.64 0.26
CA ASP A 130 -3.00 4.35 0.79
C ASP A 130 -2.26 4.01 2.09
N PHE A 131 -3.02 3.63 3.12
CA PHE A 131 -2.49 3.28 4.44
C PHE A 131 -2.82 1.83 4.80
N ALA A 132 -1.91 1.19 5.54
CA ALA A 132 -2.11 -0.17 6.04
C ALA A 132 -3.03 -0.22 7.27
N SER A 133 -2.95 0.78 8.15
CA SER A 133 -3.68 0.85 9.42
C SER A 133 -4.43 2.16 9.58
N LYS A 134 -5.45 2.16 10.46
CA LYS A 134 -6.21 3.36 10.82
C LYS A 134 -5.33 4.35 11.57
N GLU A 135 -4.48 3.83 12.45
CA GLU A 135 -3.61 4.59 13.34
C GLU A 135 -2.54 5.34 12.54
N ASP A 136 -2.02 4.74 11.45
CA ASP A 136 -1.06 5.41 10.59
C ASP A 136 -1.70 6.55 9.79
N ALA A 137 -2.96 6.39 9.35
CA ALA A 137 -3.72 7.46 8.69
C ALA A 137 -4.01 8.62 9.66
N ILE A 138 -4.39 8.32 10.91
CA ILE A 138 -4.59 9.34 11.95
C ILE A 138 -3.29 10.09 12.24
N ARG A 139 -2.19 9.37 12.44
CA ARG A 139 -0.87 9.97 12.71
C ARG A 139 -0.44 10.90 11.57
N TYR A 140 -0.72 10.53 10.32
CA TYR A 140 -0.46 11.40 9.17
C TYR A 140 -1.27 12.69 9.24
N CYS A 141 -2.57 12.62 9.54
CA CYS A 141 -3.40 13.81 9.69
C CYS A 141 -2.93 14.71 10.85
N GLU A 142 -2.56 14.12 11.99
CA GLU A 142 -2.05 14.85 13.16
C GLU A 142 -0.72 15.57 12.84
N THR A 143 0.20 14.90 12.15
CA THR A 143 1.51 15.45 11.75
C THR A 143 1.38 16.63 10.77
N ASN A 144 0.35 16.62 9.92
CA ASN A 144 0.10 17.67 8.94
C ASN A 144 -0.95 18.71 9.41
N ASN A 145 -1.39 18.62 10.67
CA ASN A 145 -2.40 19.49 11.26
C ASN A 145 -3.71 19.55 10.42
N LEU A 146 -4.10 18.42 9.83
CA LEU A 146 -5.32 18.28 9.05
C LEU A 146 -6.51 17.94 9.95
N ASN A 147 -7.63 18.62 9.78
CA ASN A 147 -8.87 18.26 10.46
C ASN A 147 -9.45 16.98 9.84
N TYR A 148 -9.70 15.94 10.64
CA TYR A 148 -10.11 14.63 10.12
C TYR A 148 -11.35 14.05 10.81
N GLU A 149 -12.05 13.21 10.06
CA GLU A 149 -13.17 12.39 10.51
C GLU A 149 -12.90 10.93 10.13
N VAL A 150 -13.08 10.02 11.08
CA VAL A 150 -12.86 8.59 10.87
C VAL A 150 -14.21 7.90 10.68
N VAL A 151 -14.38 7.25 9.52
CA VAL A 151 -15.52 6.38 9.25
C VAL A 151 -15.13 4.94 9.53
N GLU A 152 -15.88 4.28 10.41
CA GLU A 152 -15.63 2.88 10.73
C GLU A 152 -16.01 1.95 9.55
N PRO A 153 -15.18 0.93 9.27
CA PRO A 153 -15.42 0.03 8.16
C PRO A 153 -16.60 -0.89 8.43
N ASN A 154 -17.51 -1.01 7.46
CA ASN A 154 -18.57 -2.01 7.51
C ASN A 154 -18.04 -3.38 7.07
N GLU A 155 -17.82 -4.27 8.02
CA GLU A 155 -17.32 -5.61 7.76
C GLU A 155 -18.42 -6.59 7.36
N ARG A 156 -18.12 -7.48 6.42
CA ARG A 156 -19.08 -8.49 5.99
C ARG A 156 -19.31 -9.50 7.10
N ILE A 157 -20.57 -9.77 7.40
CA ILE A 157 -20.95 -10.88 8.28
C ILE A 157 -21.06 -12.15 7.43
N ILE A 158 -20.17 -13.13 7.66
CA ILE A 158 -20.20 -14.41 6.95
C ILE A 158 -21.33 -15.27 7.55
N LYS A 159 -22.42 -15.43 6.80
CA LYS A 159 -23.54 -16.30 7.18
C LYS A 159 -23.28 -17.73 6.72
N ARG A 160 -23.62 -18.72 7.57
CA ARG A 160 -23.61 -20.14 7.19
C ARG A 160 -24.61 -20.35 6.06
N LYS A 161 -24.17 -20.99 4.97
CA LYS A 161 -25.03 -21.39 3.85
C LYS A 161 -24.95 -22.90 3.71
N SER A 162 -26.10 -23.58 3.65
CA SER A 162 -26.17 -25.02 3.39
C SER A 162 -27.00 -25.26 2.14
N TYR A 163 -26.43 -25.95 1.14
CA TYR A 163 -27.16 -26.26 -0.09
C TYR A 163 -28.38 -27.16 0.15
N ALA A 164 -28.36 -28.00 1.20
CA ALA A 164 -29.51 -28.81 1.59
C ALA A 164 -30.73 -27.98 2.02
N GLU A 165 -30.53 -26.75 2.51
CA GLU A 165 -31.62 -25.86 2.91
C GLU A 165 -32.49 -25.41 1.72
N ASN A 166 -31.92 -25.42 0.51
CA ASN A 166 -32.66 -25.13 -0.72
C ASN A 166 -33.75 -26.18 -1.04
N PHE A 167 -33.72 -27.36 -0.42
CA PHE A 167 -34.67 -28.47 -0.65
C PHE A 167 -35.36 -28.97 0.63
N SER A 168 -35.41 -28.14 1.67
CA SER A 168 -36.04 -28.50 2.94
C SER A 168 -37.53 -28.85 2.78
N TRP A 169 -37.97 -29.96 3.37
CA TRP A 169 -39.37 -30.39 3.34
C TRP A 169 -40.34 -29.42 4.03
N ASN A 170 -39.97 -28.90 5.21
CA ASN A 170 -40.85 -28.09 6.07
C ASN A 170 -40.32 -26.66 6.34
N LYS A 171 -39.37 -26.16 5.54
CA LYS A 171 -38.91 -24.76 5.68
C LYS A 171 -39.20 -23.97 4.41
N ARG A 172 -39.39 -22.66 4.59
CA ARG A 172 -39.63 -21.70 3.50
C ARG A 172 -38.38 -21.36 2.69
N THR A 173 -37.24 -21.96 3.02
CA THR A 173 -35.97 -21.82 2.27
C THR A 173 -35.96 -22.62 0.97
N ARG A 174 -36.97 -23.47 0.74
CA ARG A 174 -37.06 -24.28 -0.49
C ARG A 174 -37.21 -23.40 -1.73
N ILE A 175 -36.27 -23.52 -2.67
CA ILE A 175 -36.31 -22.80 -3.95
C ILE A 175 -37.18 -23.57 -4.95
N THR A 176 -37.82 -22.85 -5.87
CA THR A 176 -38.70 -23.45 -6.91
C THR A 176 -37.91 -23.98 -8.10
N ASN A 177 -36.91 -23.22 -8.56
CA ASN A 177 -36.08 -23.54 -9.72
C ASN A 177 -34.60 -23.43 -9.36
N LYS A 178 -33.75 -24.14 -10.10
CA LYS A 178 -32.29 -24.09 -10.00
C LYS A 178 -31.67 -23.89 -11.37
#